data_AF-A0A7L7M518-F1
#
_entry.id   AF-A0A7L7M518-F1
#
_cell.length_a   1.000
_cell.length_b   1.000
_cell.length_c   1.000
_cell.angle_alpha   90.00
_cell.angle_beta   90.00
_cell.angle_gamma   90.00
#
_symmetry.space_group_name_H-M   'P 1'
#
loop_
_entity.id
_entity.type
_entity.pdbx_description
1 polymer ?
#
loop_
_entity_poly.entity_id
_entity_poly.type
_entity_poly.pdbx_seq_one_letter_code
_entity_poly.pdbx_strand_id
1 'polypeptide(L)'
;MSTGTEIEDPAALNRAGSGARDLAGQTRTAGAHPVDETRSASRDFGAGNWDGKLGGTLADLAEVWSAQVSALASDCDRLADQCGGSGLLYQNTETANTQNMLSLSAEPSPFG
;
A
#
# COMPACT_ATOMS: atom_id res chain seq x y z
N MET A 1 -6.81 24.42 -15.16
CA MET A 1 -7.83 23.36 -15.23
C MET A 1 -7.07 22.05 -15.28
N SER A 2 -7.16 21.21 -14.23
CA SER A 2 -6.51 19.91 -14.21
C SER A 2 -7.38 18.95 -15.02
N THR A 3 -6.89 18.47 -16.16
CA THR A 3 -7.50 17.41 -16.95
C THR A 3 -7.36 16.11 -16.17
N GLY A 4 -8.31 15.86 -15.27
CA GLY A 4 -8.27 14.83 -14.22
C GLY A 4 -8.30 13.37 -14.69
N THR A 5 -7.81 13.05 -15.88
CA THR A 5 -7.82 11.70 -16.47
C THR A 5 -6.52 11.32 -17.17
N GLU A 6 -5.52 12.19 -17.24
CA GLU A 6 -4.28 11.90 -17.95
C GLU A 6 -3.28 11.22 -16.99
N ILE A 7 -3.26 9.89 -17.01
CA ILE A 7 -2.17 9.12 -16.42
C ILE A 7 -1.04 9.11 -17.46
N GLU A 8 -0.04 9.96 -17.27
CA GLU A 8 1.11 10.08 -18.19
C GLU A 8 1.93 8.79 -18.31
N ASP A 9 2.01 7.98 -17.24
CA ASP A 9 2.73 6.70 -17.22
C ASP A 9 1.97 5.62 -16.41
N PRO A 10 1.15 4.78 -17.06
CA PRO A 10 0.47 3.65 -16.41
C PRO A 10 1.44 2.60 -15.86
N ALA A 11 2.64 2.49 -16.45
CA ALA A 11 3.68 1.61 -15.92
C ALA A 11 4.26 2.17 -14.60
N ALA A 12 4.29 3.49 -14.41
CA ALA A 12 4.64 4.09 -13.12
C ALA A 12 3.63 3.74 -12.03
N LEU A 13 2.32 3.71 -12.33
CA LEU A 13 1.31 3.25 -11.37
C LEU A 13 1.51 1.79 -10.99
N ASN A 14 1.79 0.91 -11.96
CA ASN A 14 2.08 -0.49 -11.65
C ASN A 14 3.36 -0.64 -10.80
N ARG A 15 4.42 0.12 -11.11
CA ARG A 15 5.65 0.14 -10.30
C ARG A 15 5.38 0.64 -8.88
N ALA A 16 4.60 1.71 -8.74
CA ALA A 16 4.21 2.26 -7.44
C ALA A 16 3.38 1.25 -6.63
N GLY A 17 2.45 0.54 -7.28
CA GLY A 17 1.65 -0.49 -6.63
C GLY A 17 2.47 -1.68 -6.14
N SER A 18 3.40 -2.17 -6.97
CA SER A 18 4.34 -3.22 -6.56
C SER A 18 5.24 -2.75 -5.40
N GLY A 19 5.80 -1.54 -5.49
CA GLY A 19 6.63 -0.97 -4.43
C GLY A 19 5.88 -0.78 -3.11
N ALA A 20 4.59 -0.41 -3.17
CA ALA A 20 3.75 -0.30 -1.99
C ALA A 20 3.50 -1.66 -1.32
N ARG A 21 3.30 -2.73 -2.10
CA ARG A 21 3.22 -4.12 -1.57
C ARG A 21 4.52 -4.58 -0.92
N ASP A 22 5.65 -4.29 -1.57
CA ASP A 22 6.97 -4.61 -1.01
C ASP A 22 7.20 -3.88 0.32
N LEU A 23 6.84 -2.59 0.38
CA LEU A 23 6.88 -1.80 1.61
C LEU A 23 5.96 -2.38 2.70
N ALA A 24 4.74 -2.80 2.38
CA ALA A 24 3.85 -3.44 3.34
C ALA A 24 4.48 -4.71 3.95
N GLY A 25 5.12 -5.53 3.11
CA GLY A 25 5.86 -6.72 3.55
C GLY A 25 7.06 -6.38 4.45
N GLN A 26 7.85 -5.39 4.04
CA GLN A 26 9.00 -4.92 4.84
C GLN A 26 8.55 -4.32 6.17
N THR A 27 7.48 -3.53 6.21
CA THR A 27 6.91 -2.95 7.43
C THR A 27 6.48 -4.03 8.41
N ARG A 28 5.82 -5.10 7.95
CA ARG A 28 5.45 -6.23 8.82
C ARG A 28 6.68 -6.92 9.41
N THR A 29 7.66 -7.24 8.57
CA THR A 29 8.87 -7.96 9.00
C THR A 29 9.72 -7.12 9.94
N ALA A 30 10.06 -5.89 9.54
CA ALA A 30 10.87 -4.98 10.34
C ALA A 30 10.15 -4.54 11.62
N GLY A 31 8.83 -4.35 11.55
CA GLY A 31 8.00 -3.96 12.68
C GLY A 31 7.79 -5.07 13.72
N ALA A 32 7.96 -6.35 13.36
CA ALA A 32 7.84 -7.46 14.30
C ALA A 32 9.02 -7.56 15.29
N HIS A 33 10.25 -7.27 14.83
CA HIS A 33 11.45 -7.40 15.66
C HIS A 33 11.41 -6.56 16.96
N PRO A 34 11.08 -5.25 16.93
CA PRO A 34 10.97 -4.45 18.14
C PRO A 34 9.89 -4.95 19.11
N VAL A 35 8.81 -5.57 18.61
CA VAL A 35 7.72 -6.11 19.45
C VAL A 35 8.22 -7.28 20.28
N ASP A 36 8.95 -8.21 19.67
CA ASP A 36 9.44 -9.41 20.36
C ASP A 36 10.47 -9.05 21.44
N GLU A 37 11.40 -8.15 21.12
CA GLU A 37 12.38 -7.65 22.08
C GLU A 37 11.71 -6.88 23.23
N THR A 38 10.75 -6.00 22.92
CA THR A 38 10.03 -5.22 23.93
C THR A 38 9.15 -6.10 24.83
N ARG A 39 8.50 -7.12 24.27
CA ARG A 39 7.74 -8.12 25.05
C ARG A 39 8.66 -8.98 25.92
N SER A 40 9.86 -9.31 25.45
CA SER A 40 10.85 -10.00 26.27
C SER A 40 11.29 -9.13 27.45
N ALA A 41 11.67 -7.88 27.19
CA ALA A 41 12.04 -6.93 28.24
C ALA A 41 10.89 -6.68 29.23
N SER A 42 9.65 -6.58 28.74
CA SER A 42 8.46 -6.45 29.58
C SER A 42 8.33 -7.58 30.60
N ARG A 43 8.60 -8.84 30.20
CA ARG A 43 8.59 -9.99 31.10
C ARG A 43 9.72 -9.92 32.13
N ASP A 44 10.93 -9.56 31.70
CA ASP A 44 12.10 -9.48 32.57
C ASP A 44 11.94 -8.38 33.64
N PHE A 45 11.30 -7.26 33.28
CA PHE A 45 10.99 -6.16 34.21
C PHE A 45 9.63 -6.30 34.92
N GLY A 46 8.87 -7.36 34.62
CA GLY A 46 7.55 -7.60 35.20
C GLY A 46 7.58 -8.12 36.64
N ALA A 47 8.71 -8.72 37.07
CA ALA A 47 8.87 -9.24 38.43
C ALA A 47 9.93 -8.45 39.22
N GLY A 48 9.54 -7.95 40.40
CA GLY A 48 10.45 -7.48 41.45
C GLY A 48 11.07 -6.09 41.28
N ASN A 49 11.11 -5.52 40.07
CA ASN A 49 11.65 -4.17 39.83
C ASN A 49 10.52 -3.17 39.50
N TRP A 50 10.60 -1.94 40.05
CA TRP A 50 9.66 -0.83 39.76
C TRP A 50 8.17 -1.15 39.98
N ASP A 51 7.84 -2.01 40.96
CA ASP A 51 6.49 -2.51 41.23
C ASP A 51 5.79 -3.14 40.00
N GLY A 52 6.55 -3.64 39.01
CA GLY A 52 6.02 -4.18 37.75
C GLY A 52 5.49 -3.12 36.77
N LYS A 53 5.53 -1.82 37.12
CA LYS A 53 5.06 -0.74 36.24
C LYS A 53 5.87 -0.63 34.96
N LEU A 54 7.20 -0.84 35.03
CA LEU A 54 8.07 -0.81 33.86
C LEU A 54 7.70 -1.93 32.87
N GLY A 55 7.43 -3.13 33.37
CA GLY A 55 6.95 -4.24 32.54
C GLY A 55 5.62 -3.91 31.86
N GLY A 56 4.67 -3.30 32.59
CA GLY A 56 3.39 -2.84 32.04
C GLY A 56 3.56 -1.81 30.92
N THR A 57 4.35 -0.74 31.16
CA THR A 57 4.60 0.30 30.15
C THR A 57 5.25 -0.26 28.88
N LEU A 58 6.17 -1.22 29.02
CA LEU A 58 6.80 -1.89 27.87
C LEU A 58 5.79 -2.75 27.10
N ALA A 59 4.88 -3.44 27.78
CA ALA A 59 3.82 -4.20 27.13
C ALA A 59 2.89 -3.26 26.32
N ASP A 60 2.45 -2.16 26.92
CA ASP A 60 1.60 -1.16 26.26
C ASP A 60 2.32 -0.55 25.03
N LEU A 61 3.61 -0.25 25.15
CA LEU A 61 4.43 0.24 24.05
C LEU A 61 4.48 -0.77 22.89
N ALA A 62 4.66 -2.05 23.19
CA ALA A 62 4.69 -3.11 22.18
C ALA A 62 3.35 -3.25 21.44
N GLU A 63 2.23 -3.11 22.16
CA GLU A 63 0.88 -3.15 21.58
C GLU A 63 0.61 -1.94 20.68
N VAL A 64 0.92 -0.73 21.15
CA VAL A 64 0.76 0.51 20.34
C VAL A 64 1.61 0.45 19.08
N TRP A 65 2.87 0.00 19.20
CA TRP A 65 3.75 -0.19 18.06
C TRP A 65 3.19 -1.21 17.06
N SER A 66 2.74 -2.37 17.55
CA SER A 66 2.13 -3.41 16.70
C SER A 66 0.91 -2.89 15.95
N ALA A 67 0.07 -2.08 16.61
CA ALA A 67 -1.09 -1.45 15.98
C ALA A 67 -0.67 -0.47 14.88
N GLN A 68 0.33 0.38 15.12
CA GLN A 68 0.83 1.35 14.13
C GLN A 68 1.48 0.68 12.92
N VAL A 69 2.30 -0.35 13.15
CA VAL A 69 2.90 -1.16 12.08
C VAL A 69 1.82 -1.82 11.23
N SER A 70 0.79 -2.38 11.86
CA SER A 70 -0.32 -3.02 11.15
C SER A 70 -1.13 -2.01 10.33
N ALA A 71 -1.38 -0.82 10.89
CA ALA A 71 -2.06 0.26 10.18
C ALA A 71 -1.26 0.72 8.95
N LEU A 72 0.05 0.97 9.11
CA LEU A 72 0.91 1.38 8.01
C LEU A 72 0.98 0.32 6.90
N ALA A 73 1.11 -0.95 7.27
CA ALA A 73 1.10 -2.05 6.30
C ALA A 73 -0.25 -2.11 5.53
N SER A 74 -1.37 -1.89 6.22
CA SER A 74 -2.70 -1.83 5.61
C SER A 74 -2.85 -0.65 4.65
N ASP A 75 -2.30 0.52 4.99
CA ASP A 75 -2.33 1.69 4.12
C ASP A 75 -1.49 1.47 2.86
N CYS A 76 -0.32 0.81 2.99
CA CYS A 76 0.50 0.40 1.86
C CYS A 76 -0.22 -0.59 0.94
N ASP A 77 -0.91 -1.61 1.49
CA ASP A 77 -1.70 -2.54 0.68
C ASP A 77 -2.85 -1.83 -0.05
N ARG A 78 -3.54 -0.91 0.64
CA ARG A 78 -4.61 -0.11 0.03
C ARG A 78 -4.09 0.76 -1.11
N LEU A 79 -2.93 1.38 -0.94
CA LEU A 79 -2.26 2.14 -1.99
C LEU A 79 -1.92 1.24 -3.18
N ALA A 80 -1.40 0.03 -2.92
CA ALA A 80 -1.09 -0.93 -3.97
C ALA A 80 -2.31 -1.31 -4.80
N ASP A 81 -3.43 -1.59 -4.13
CA ASP A 81 -4.70 -1.94 -4.79
C ASP A 81 -5.27 -0.77 -5.59
N GLN A 82 -5.16 0.46 -5.09
CA GLN A 82 -5.58 1.66 -5.81
C GLN A 82 -4.73 1.89 -7.07
N CYS A 83 -3.40 1.75 -6.96
CA CYS A 83 -2.50 1.89 -8.09
C CYS A 83 -2.76 0.82 -9.15
N GLY A 84 -2.89 -0.45 -8.75
CA GLY A 84 -3.20 -1.55 -9.66
C GLY A 84 -4.56 -1.42 -10.33
N GLY A 85 -5.60 -1.06 -9.56
CA GLY A 85 -6.95 -0.84 -10.09
C GLY A 85 -7.00 0.32 -11.09
N SER A 86 -6.32 1.43 -10.79
CA SER A 86 -6.24 2.61 -11.66
C SER A 86 -5.47 2.32 -12.95
N GLY A 87 -4.36 1.59 -12.85
CA GLY A 87 -3.58 1.17 -14.02
C GLY A 87 -4.37 0.26 -14.96
N LEU A 88 -5.11 -0.72 -14.42
CA LEU A 88 -5.96 -1.61 -15.21
C LEU A 88 -7.11 -0.85 -15.89
N LEU A 89 -7.79 0.04 -15.16
CA LEU A 89 -8.86 0.87 -15.70
C LEU A 89 -8.38 1.75 -16.86
N TYR A 90 -7.20 2.36 -16.72
CA TYR A 90 -6.59 3.16 -17.77
C TYR A 90 -6.32 2.31 -19.02
N GLN A 91 -5.65 1.17 -18.88
CA GLN A 91 -5.31 0.31 -20.00
C GLN A 91 -6.54 -0.23 -20.75
N ASN A 92 -7.60 -0.58 -20.01
CA ASN A 92 -8.88 -0.99 -20.60
C ASN A 92 -9.55 0.15 -21.37
N THR A 93 -9.52 1.36 -20.82
CA THR A 93 -10.10 2.55 -21.45
C THR A 93 -9.34 2.93 -22.72
N GLU A 94 -8.01 2.90 -22.67
CA GLU A 94 -7.16 3.18 -23.83
C GLU A 94 -7.40 2.14 -24.94
N THR A 95 -7.46 0.85 -24.59
CA THR A 95 -7.77 -0.22 -25.55
C THR A 95 -9.13 -0.02 -26.22
N ALA A 96 -10.17 0.30 -25.45
CA ALA A 96 -11.52 0.57 -25.97
C ALA A 96 -11.53 1.81 -26.88
N ASN A 97 -10.80 2.87 -26.52
CA ASN A 97 -10.67 4.07 -27.34
C ASN A 97 -9.93 3.79 -28.65
N THR A 98 -8.84 3.01 -28.62
CA THR A 98 -8.12 2.60 -29.83
C THR A 98 -9.01 1.77 -30.75
N GLN A 99 -9.78 0.82 -30.20
CA GLN A 99 -10.73 0.02 -30.97
C GLN A 99 -11.85 0.87 -31.60
N ASN A 100 -12.40 1.83 -30.86
CA ASN A 100 -13.40 2.75 -31.39
C ASN A 100 -12.82 3.63 -32.51
N MET A 101 -11.62 4.17 -32.33
CA MET A 101 -10.94 4.97 -33.36
C MET A 101 -10.64 4.16 -34.62
N LEU A 102 -10.18 2.91 -34.47
CA LEU A 102 -10.00 1.99 -35.60
C LEU A 102 -11.32 1.70 -36.33
N SER A 103 -12.41 1.57 -35.58
CA SER A 103 -13.74 1.34 -36.16
C SER A 103 -14.25 2.54 -36.96
N LEU A 104 -14.08 3.75 -36.42
CA LEU A 104 -14.47 5.01 -37.08
C LEU A 104 -13.60 5.33 -38.30
N SER A 105 -12.31 4.97 -38.26
CA SER A 105 -11.40 5.18 -39.40
C SER A 105 -11.54 4.12 -40.50
N ALA A 106 -12.21 3.00 -40.20
CA ALA A 106 -12.58 1.98 -41.18
C ALA A 106 -13.94 2.24 -41.85
N GLU A 107 -14.73 3.20 -41.37
CA GLU A 107 -15.94 3.63 -42.07
C GLU A 107 -15.56 4.36 -43.37
N PRO A 108 -16.15 4.00 -44.53
CA PRO A 108 -15.92 4.71 -45.77
C PRO A 108 -16.31 6.19 -45.60
N SER A 109 -15.42 7.09 -46.01
CA SER A 109 -15.71 8.52 -46.11
C SER A 109 -17.04 8.71 -46.85
N PRO A 110 -18.04 9.42 -46.29
CA PRO A 110 -19.24 9.76 -47.02
C PRO A 110 -18.97 10.69 -48.22
N PHE A 111 -17.71 11.13 -48.39
CA PHE A 111 -17.26 11.97 -49.49
C PHE A 111 -16.32 11.27 -50.49
N GLY A 112 -16.01 9.98 -50.28
CA GLY A 112 -15.05 9.24 -51.11
C GLY A 112 -13.61 9.43 -50.64
#